data_AF-A0A518V9D1-F1
#
_entry.id   AF-A0A518V9D1-F1
#
_cell.length_a   1.000
_cell.length_b   1.000
_cell.length_c   1.000
_cell.angle_alpha   90.00
_cell.angle_beta   90.00
_cell.angle_gamma   90.00
#
_symmetry.space_group_name_H-M   'P 1'
#
loop_
_entity.id
_entity.type
_entity.pdbx_description
1 polymer ?
#
loop_
_entity_poly.entity_id
_entity_poly.type
_entity_poly.pdbx_seq_one_letter_code
_entity_poly.pdbx_strand_id
1 'polypeptide(L)' 'MPLVPYEMIERYDELEREVDSLKTVMAVVSGDLRRLASELHTEDGDVIYDNLLEYARHLETATGLRR' A
#
# COMPACT_ATOMS: atom_id res chain seq x y z
N MET A 1 -8.66 36.51 -16.23
CA MET A 1 -8.48 35.11 -15.77
C MET A 1 -7.10 34.66 -16.21
N PRO A 2 -6.29 34.00 -15.35
CA PRO A 2 -5.08 33.37 -15.82
C PRO A 2 -5.46 32.17 -16.70
N LEU A 3 -4.86 32.10 -17.89
CA LEU A 3 -4.97 30.96 -18.80
C LEU A 3 -4.03 29.86 -18.30
N VAL A 4 -4.58 28.88 -17.60
CA VAL A 4 -3.84 27.67 -17.24
C VAL A 4 -3.80 26.76 -18.48
N PRO A 5 -2.63 26.34 -18.96
CA PRO A 5 -2.53 25.44 -20.11
C PRO A 5 -3.20 24.09 -19.81
N TYR A 6 -3.93 23.54 -20.78
CA TYR A 6 -4.63 22.26 -20.65
C TYR A 6 -3.71 21.09 -20.26
N GLU A 7 -2.49 21.06 -20.80
CA GLU A 7 -1.46 20.08 -20.46
C GLU A 7 -1.09 20.08 -18.96
N MET A 8 -1.23 21.24 -18.30
CA MET A 8 -0.96 21.37 -16.88
C MET A 8 -2.09 20.78 -16.02
N ILE A 9 -3.32 20.77 -16.54
CA ILE A 9 -4.48 20.16 -15.89
C ILE A 9 -4.40 18.64 -16.02
N GLU A 10 -4.10 18.11 -17.20
CA GLU A 10 -3.95 16.66 -17.42
C GLU A 10 -2.85 16.04 -16.54
N ARG A 11 -1.70 16.72 -16.41
CA ARG A 11 -0.62 16.28 -15.49
C ARG A 11 -1.05 16.28 -14.03
N TYR A 12 -1.91 17.23 -13.63
CA TYR A 12 -2.40 17.28 -12.27
C TYR A 12 -3.36 16.12 -11.98
N ASP A 13 -4.26 15.82 -12.92
CA ASP A 13 -5.19 14.69 -12.83
C ASP A 13 -4.44 13.34 -12.79
N GLU A 14 -3.37 13.20 -13.58
CA GLU A 14 -2.52 12.01 -13.57
C GLU A 14 -1.79 11.86 -12.23
N LEU A 15 -1.21 12.95 -11.71
CA LEU A 15 -0.56 12.97 -10.40
C LEU A 15 -1.55 12.65 -9.26
N GLU A 16 -2.77 13.18 -9.32
CA GLU A 16 -3.80 12.89 -8.33
C GLU A 16 -4.17 11.40 -8.31
N ARG A 17 -4.29 10.78 -9.49
CA ARG A 17 -4.53 9.33 -9.61
C ARG A 17 -3.39 8.49 -9.05
N GLU A 18 -2.13 8.87 -9.33
CA GLU A 18 -0.97 8.18 -8.77
C GLU A 18 -0.92 8.29 -7.24
N VAL A 19 -1.19 9.48 -6.71
CA VAL A 19 -1.23 9.73 -5.26
C VAL A 19 -2.34 8.92 -4.59
N ASP A 20 -3.52 8.84 -5.20
CA ASP A 20 -4.62 8.04 -4.65
C ASP A 20 -4.32 6.53 -4.71
N SER A 21 -3.69 6.06 -5.79
CA SER A 21 -3.18 4.68 -5.85
C SER A 21 -2.19 4.38 -4.71
N LEU A 22 -1.24 5.28 -4.46
CA LEU A 22 -0.29 5.18 -3.35
C LEU A 22 -0.98 5.15 -1.98
N LYS A 23 -1.99 5.98 -1.76
CA LYS A 23 -2.78 5.97 -0.51
C LYS A 23 -3.51 4.64 -0.32
N THR A 24 -4.08 4.07 -1.37
CA THR A 24 -4.73 2.75 -1.31
C THR A 24 -3.73 1.66 -0.91
N VAL A 25 -2.54 1.65 -1.53
CA VAL A 25 -1.47 0.69 -1.17
C VAL A 25 -1.06 0.87 0.29
N MET A 26 -0.81 2.11 0.73
CA MET A 26 -0.46 2.40 2.14
C MET A 26 -1.55 1.94 3.13
N ALA A 27 -2.82 2.09 2.79
CA ALA A 27 -3.92 1.64 3.63
C ALA A 27 -3.88 0.12 3.85
N VAL A 28 -3.68 -0.66 2.78
CA VAL A 28 -3.54 -2.12 2.85
C VAL A 28 -2.34 -2.51 3.71
N VAL A 29 -1.16 -1.93 3.44
CA VAL A 29 0.06 -2.18 4.23
C VAL A 29 -0.15 -1.88 5.71
N SER A 30 -0.79 -0.76 6.04
CA SER A 30 -1.05 -0.38 7.42
C SER A 30 -2.00 -1.34 8.15
N GLY A 31 -2.98 -1.91 7.42
CA GLY A 31 -3.90 -2.92 7.94
C GLY A 31 -3.19 -4.23 8.25
N ASP A 32 -2.37 -4.69 7.32
CA ASP A 32 -1.56 -5.91 7.43
C ASP A 32 -0.59 -5.83 8.62
N LEU A 33 0.12 -4.70 8.77
CA LEU A 33 1.02 -4.47 9.92
C LEU A 33 0.28 -4.43 11.25
N ARG A 34 -0.92 -3.82 11.30
CA ARG A 34 -1.73 -3.79 12.52
C ARG A 34 -2.21 -5.19 12.90
N ARG A 35 -2.59 -6.00 11.91
CA ARG A 35 -3.03 -7.38 12.13
C ARG A 35 -1.87 -8.24 12.65
N LEU A 36 -0.70 -8.14 12.03
CA LEU A 36 0.53 -8.78 12.50
C LEU A 36 0.88 -8.40 13.95
N ALA A 37 0.84 -7.10 14.27
CA ALA A 37 1.13 -6.62 15.62
C ALA A 37 0.13 -7.18 16.67
N SER A 38 -1.11 -7.47 16.27
CA SER A 38 -2.09 -8.13 17.12
C SER A 38 -1.78 -9.61 17.34
N GLU A 39 -1.32 -10.31 16.30
CA GLU A 39 -0.98 -11.75 16.33
C GLU A 39 0.31 -12.03 17.11
N LEU A 40 1.30 -11.13 17.01
CA LEU A 40 2.60 -11.19 17.69
C LEU A 40 2.52 -11.28 19.22
N HIS A 41 1.40 -10.88 19.84
CA HIS A 41 1.21 -10.93 21.28
C HIS A 41 0.49 -12.19 21.77
N THR A 42 -0.02 -13.03 20.88
CA THR A 42 -0.90 -14.16 21.22
C THR A 42 -0.45 -15.52 20.69
N GLU A 43 0.49 -15.56 19.74
CA GLU A 43 0.83 -16.77 18.99
C GLU A 43 2.28 -17.24 19.20
N ASP A 44 2.54 -18.54 18.96
CA ASP A 44 3.87 -19.15 18.97
C ASP A 44 4.75 -18.60 17.82
N GLY A 45 6.08 -18.59 18.04
CA GLY A 45 7.05 -17.96 17.14
C GLY A 45 7.02 -18.45 15.68
N ASP A 46 6.67 -19.72 15.45
CA ASP A 46 6.56 -20.30 14.09
C ASP A 46 5.33 -19.76 13.34
N VAL A 47 4.21 -19.56 14.04
CA VAL A 47 2.99 -18.99 13.45
C VAL A 47 3.21 -17.52 13.06
N ILE A 48 3.94 -16.78 13.90
CA ILE A 48 4.36 -15.40 13.62
C ILE A 48 5.21 -15.33 12.35
N TYR A 49 6.13 -16.27 12.14
CA TYR A 49 6.99 -16.30 10.96
C TYR A 49 6.18 -16.54 9.67
N ASP A 50 5.25 -17.49 9.69
CA ASP A 50 4.39 -17.77 8.54
C ASP A 50 3.48 -16.57 8.21
N ASN A 51 2.89 -15.94 9.22
CA ASN A 51 2.06 -14.74 9.07
C ASN A 51 2.89 -13.57 8.51
N LEU A 52 4.10 -13.34 9.01
CA LEU A 52 5.04 -12.34 8.47
C LEU A 52 5.32 -12.57 6.98
N LEU A 53 5.53 -13.82 6.59
CA LEU A 53 5.80 -14.20 5.20
C LEU A 53 4.57 -13.96 4.31
N GLU A 54 3.37 -14.24 4.81
CA GLU A 54 2.11 -13.98 4.12
C GLU A 54 1.88 -12.48 3.90
N TYR A 55 2.05 -11.66 4.94
CA TYR A 55 1.96 -10.20 4.80
C TYR A 55 3.00 -9.65 3.82
N ALA A 56 4.24 -10.12 3.86
CA ALA A 56 5.27 -9.69 2.91
C ALA A 56 4.87 -9.99 1.46
N ARG A 57 4.28 -11.16 1.19
CA ARG A 57 3.76 -11.52 -0.15
C ARG A 57 2.58 -10.65 -0.57
N HIS A 58 1.68 -10.35 0.38
CA HIS A 58 0.54 -9.49 0.12
C HIS A 58 0.99 -8.06 -0.22
N LEU A 59 2.01 -7.57 0.49
CA LEU A 59 2.66 -6.29 0.26
C LEU A 59 3.34 -6.22 -1.12
N GLU A 60 4.09 -7.27 -1.50
CA GLU A 60 4.72 -7.38 -2.83
C GLU A 60 3.69 -7.37 -3.96
N THR A 61 2.53 -7.97 -3.73
CA THR A 61 1.42 -8.00 -4.70
C THR A 61 0.74 -6.63 -4.79
N ALA A 62 0.42 -6.01 -3.66
CA ALA A 62 -0.25 -4.71 -3.59
C ALA A 62 0.60 -3.57 -4.17
N THR A 63 1.93 -3.65 -4.02
CA THR A 63 2.88 -2.68 -4.58
C THR A 63 3.25 -2.95 -6.04
N GLY A 64 2.80 -4.07 -6.61
CA GLY A 64 3.17 -4.48 -7.97
C GLY A 64 4.66 -4.85 -8.13
N LEU A 65 5.37 -5.10 -7.02
CA LEU A 65 6.78 -5.48 -7.01
C LEU A 65 7.00 -6.95 -7.43
N ARG A 66 5.95 -7.79 -7.38
CA ARG A 66 5.96 -9.16 -7.92
C ARG A 66 5.09 -9.23 -9.18
N ARG A 67 5.65 -9.79 -10.25
CA ARG A 67 4.98 -10.10 -11.53
C ARG A 67 4.45 -11.52 -11.55
#